data_AF-A0A3C0GCY6-F1
#
_entry.id   AF-A0A3C0GCY6-F1
#
_cell.length_a   1.000
_cell.length_b   1.000
_cell.length_c   1.000
_cell.angle_alpha   90.00
_cell.angle_beta   90.00
_cell.angle_gamma   90.00
#
_symmetry.space_group_name_H-M   'P 1'
#
loop_
_entity.id
_entity.type
_entity.pdbx_description
1 polymer ?
#
loop_
_entity_poly.entity_id
_entity_poly.type
_entity_poly.pdbx_seq_one_letter_code
_entity_poly.pdbx_strand_id
1 'polypeptide(L)'
;NAMALNNVKFIDERLNALSVELSEVEKNVAQFKTENELANVEFDANSFSEQEIDYSRKLTEAEIELKVLSAIDRNLRNGDNESTLNSLSVSSPNLVYLIDNYNRLQIERKSLQRTVPENNPRMIDIRDQLQQLKGNILGSLSTSRQSLRSTIGSIRSRSSQFAAKKQRIPSMQRQLLEISREQGIKENLFLYLLQKREEAV
;
A
#
# COMPACT_ATOMS: atom_id res chain seq x y z
N ASN A 1 48.35 -3.10 -52.71
CA ASN A 1 47.25 -2.26 -52.17
C ASN A 1 45.83 -2.76 -52.39
N ALA A 2 45.53 -3.76 -53.23
CA ALA A 2 44.15 -4.27 -53.37
C ALA A 2 43.61 -5.05 -52.14
N MET A 3 44.48 -5.76 -51.41
CA MET A 3 44.08 -6.52 -50.21
C MET A 3 43.68 -5.62 -49.03
N ALA A 4 44.41 -4.52 -48.80
CA ALA A 4 44.07 -3.54 -47.76
C ALA A 4 42.74 -2.83 -48.07
N LEU A 5 42.52 -2.44 -49.34
CA LEU A 5 41.25 -1.87 -49.82
C LEU A 5 40.06 -2.81 -49.62
N ASN A 6 40.23 -4.12 -49.89
CA ASN A 6 39.17 -5.11 -49.64
C ASN A 6 38.90 -5.32 -48.14
N ASN A 7 39.92 -5.24 -47.28
CA ASN A 7 39.76 -5.39 -45.83
C ASN A 7 39.01 -4.20 -45.22
N VAL A 8 39.38 -2.97 -45.60
CA VAL A 8 38.67 -1.75 -45.15
C VAL A 8 37.20 -1.79 -45.59
N LYS A 9 36.93 -2.19 -46.85
CA LYS A 9 35.55 -2.32 -47.35
C LYS A 9 34.73 -3.34 -46.55
N PHE A 10 35.31 -4.48 -46.19
CA PHE A 10 34.64 -5.48 -45.36
C PHE A 10 34.32 -4.93 -43.96
N ILE A 11 35.26 -4.20 -43.34
CA ILE A 11 35.05 -3.59 -42.02
C ILE A 11 33.94 -2.53 -42.09
N ASP A 12 33.91 -1.69 -43.13
CA ASP A 12 32.86 -0.68 -43.34
C ASP A 12 31.47 -1.31 -43.49
N GLU A 13 31.35 -2.39 -44.29
CA GLU A 13 30.09 -3.12 -44.44
C GLU A 13 29.60 -3.69 -43.10
N ARG A 14 30.52 -4.22 -42.28
CA ARG A 14 30.18 -4.76 -40.96
C ARG A 14 29.81 -3.67 -39.95
N LEU A 15 30.50 -2.52 -39.96
CA LEU A 15 30.16 -1.37 -39.12
C LEU A 15 28.76 -0.84 -39.43
N ASN A 16 28.40 -0.72 -40.72
CA ASN A 16 27.06 -0.29 -41.12
C ASN A 16 25.98 -1.27 -40.65
N ALA A 17 26.17 -2.57 -40.84
CA ALA A 17 25.24 -3.59 -40.35
C ALA A 17 25.08 -3.53 -38.82
N LEU A 18 26.20 -3.43 -38.10
CA LEU A 18 26.20 -3.39 -36.64
C LEU A 18 25.58 -2.11 -36.08
N SER A 19 25.70 -0.98 -36.78
CA SER A 19 25.02 0.27 -36.40
C SER A 19 23.49 0.13 -36.47
N VAL A 20 22.96 -0.56 -37.48
CA VAL A 20 21.52 -0.86 -37.58
C VAL A 20 21.09 -1.78 -36.44
N GLU A 21 21.86 -2.85 -36.19
CA GLU A 21 21.59 -3.77 -35.09
C GLU A 21 21.63 -3.08 -33.72
N LEU A 22 22.57 -2.15 -33.49
CA LEU A 22 22.65 -1.37 -32.25
C LEU A 22 21.42 -0.49 -32.07
N SER A 23 20.99 0.22 -33.12
CA SER A 23 19.79 1.06 -33.06
C SER A 23 18.53 0.25 -32.75
N GLU A 24 18.44 -0.98 -33.25
CA GLU A 24 17.34 -1.90 -32.94
C GLU A 24 17.36 -2.34 -31.47
N VAL A 25 18.53 -2.76 -30.95
CA VAL A 25 18.64 -3.16 -29.54
C VAL A 25 18.38 -1.99 -28.59
N GLU A 26 18.85 -0.77 -28.91
CA GLU A 26 18.56 0.43 -28.13
C GLU A 26 17.06 0.74 -28.08
N LYS A 27 16.34 0.57 -29.19
CA LYS A 27 14.88 0.67 -29.23
C LYS A 27 14.23 -0.40 -28.35
N ASN A 28 14.73 -1.64 -28.38
CA ASN A 28 14.22 -2.72 -27.54
C ASN A 28 14.43 -2.42 -26.05
N VAL A 29 15.58 -1.88 -25.66
CA VAL A 29 15.84 -1.43 -24.26
C VAL A 29 14.85 -0.33 -23.87
N ALA A 30 14.68 0.69 -24.71
CA ALA A 30 13.79 1.81 -24.43
C ALA A 30 12.33 1.36 -24.32
N GLN A 31 11.86 0.56 -25.29
CA GLN A 31 10.51 -0.01 -25.31
C GLN A 31 10.26 -0.88 -24.08
N PHE A 32 11.18 -1.80 -23.77
CA PHE A 32 11.07 -2.66 -22.60
C PHE A 32 10.95 -1.85 -21.31
N LYS A 33 11.76 -0.78 -21.18
CA LYS A 33 11.70 0.11 -20.02
C LYS A 33 10.36 0.86 -19.93
N THR A 34 9.86 1.37 -21.06
CA THR A 34 8.59 2.12 -21.10
C THR A 34 7.39 1.23 -20.83
N GLU A 35 7.28 0.08 -21.49
CA GLU A 35 6.15 -0.85 -21.34
C GLU A 35 5.99 -1.38 -19.92
N ASN A 36 7.10 -1.51 -19.20
CA ASN A 36 7.13 -2.05 -17.86
C ASN A 36 7.20 -0.99 -16.76
N GLU A 37 7.05 0.30 -17.10
CA GLU A 37 7.20 1.43 -16.16
C GLU A 37 8.52 1.39 -15.38
N LEU A 38 9.55 0.83 -16.01
CA LEU A 38 10.88 0.57 -15.46
C LEU A 38 11.75 1.83 -15.51
N ALA A 39 11.14 2.99 -15.21
CA ALA A 39 11.81 4.29 -15.25
C ALA A 39 13.07 4.31 -14.37
N ASN A 40 13.11 3.49 -13.32
CA ASN A 40 14.31 3.09 -12.58
C ASN A 40 14.14 1.64 -12.12
N VAL A 41 14.76 0.65 -12.78
CA VAL A 41 14.70 -0.77 -12.34
C VAL A 41 15.44 -1.02 -11.03
N GLU A 42 16.25 -0.04 -10.63
CA GLU A 42 16.86 0.06 -9.31
C GLU A 42 15.88 0.59 -8.25
N PHE A 43 14.58 0.78 -8.58
CA PHE A 43 13.55 1.09 -7.60
C PHE A 43 13.51 -0.02 -6.54
N ASP A 44 14.00 0.39 -5.38
CA ASP A 44 14.80 -0.41 -4.48
C ASP A 44 13.98 -1.52 -3.82
N ALA A 45 14.56 -2.71 -3.63
CA ALA A 45 13.92 -3.75 -2.82
C ALA A 45 13.52 -3.20 -1.43
N ASN A 46 14.25 -2.19 -0.97
CA ASN A 46 13.95 -1.38 0.21
C ASN A 46 12.63 -0.63 0.11
N SER A 47 12.33 0.06 -1.00
CA SER A 47 11.07 0.77 -1.19
C SER A 47 9.86 -0.18 -1.20
N PHE A 48 10.04 -1.38 -1.78
CA PHE A 48 9.01 -2.43 -1.70
C PHE A 48 8.76 -2.89 -0.27
N SER A 49 9.83 -3.10 0.49
CA SER A 49 9.75 -3.49 1.90
C SER A 49 9.07 -2.41 2.74
N GLU A 50 9.42 -1.14 2.55
CA GLU A 50 8.80 -0.01 3.24
C GLU A 50 7.29 0.08 2.97
N GLN A 51 6.89 -0.06 1.71
CA GLN A 51 5.48 -0.02 1.32
C GLN A 51 4.70 -1.21 1.88
N GLU A 52 5.32 -2.40 1.95
CA GLU A 52 4.74 -3.60 2.55
C GLU A 52 4.55 -3.44 4.07
N ILE A 53 5.54 -2.88 4.75
CA ILE A 53 5.48 -2.54 6.18
C ILE A 53 4.38 -1.50 6.44
N ASP A 54 4.25 -0.47 5.61
CA ASP A 54 3.20 0.56 5.73
C ASP A 54 1.80 -0.04 5.57
N TYR A 55 1.58 -0.88 4.55
CA TYR A 55 0.29 -1.58 4.39
C TYR A 55 -0.03 -2.50 5.57
N SER A 56 0.96 -3.24 6.06
CA SER A 56 0.81 -4.12 7.22
C SER A 56 0.44 -3.35 8.49
N ARG A 57 1.10 -2.20 8.72
CA ARG A 57 0.79 -1.31 9.84
C ARG A 57 -0.64 -0.77 9.76
N LYS A 58 -1.02 -0.19 8.61
CA LYS A 58 -2.37 0.35 8.39
C LYS A 58 -3.45 -0.71 8.53
N LEU A 59 -3.20 -1.92 8.03
CA LEU A 59 -4.11 -3.05 8.18
C LEU A 59 -4.29 -3.43 9.65
N THR A 60 -3.18 -3.55 10.38
CA THR A 60 -3.19 -3.91 11.81
C THR A 60 -3.94 -2.87 12.64
N GLU A 61 -3.68 -1.58 12.41
CA GLU A 61 -4.38 -0.47 13.08
C GLU A 61 -5.89 -0.54 12.85
N ALA A 62 -6.32 -0.69 11.59
CA ALA A 62 -7.75 -0.80 11.25
C ALA A 62 -8.43 -2.05 11.83
N GLU A 63 -7.72 -3.17 11.89
CA GLU A 63 -8.23 -4.42 12.50
C GLU A 63 -8.34 -4.32 14.02
N ILE A 64 -7.39 -3.66 14.68
CA ILE A 64 -7.45 -3.38 16.12
C ILE A 64 -8.66 -2.48 16.42
N GLU A 65 -8.82 -1.39 15.68
CA GLU A 65 -9.97 -0.50 15.86
C GLU A 65 -11.29 -1.26 15.64
N LEU A 66 -11.40 -2.06 14.58
CA LEU A 66 -12.60 -2.86 14.32
C LEU A 66 -12.92 -3.83 15.48
N LYS A 67 -11.90 -4.44 16.11
CA LYS A 67 -12.07 -5.29 17.29
C LYS A 67 -12.56 -4.49 18.50
N VAL A 68 -12.01 -3.30 18.73
CA VAL A 68 -12.46 -2.38 19.80
C VAL A 68 -13.93 -1.99 19.58
N LEU A 69 -14.31 -1.51 18.39
CA LEU A 69 -15.70 -1.15 18.10
C LEU A 69 -16.66 -2.34 18.26
N SER A 70 -16.22 -3.54 17.91
CA SER A 70 -17.00 -4.77 18.10
C SER A 70 -17.15 -5.14 19.58
N ALA A 71 -16.14 -4.86 20.41
CA ALA A 71 -16.23 -5.07 21.85
C ALA A 71 -17.20 -4.07 22.51
N ILE A 72 -17.17 -2.80 22.10
CA ILE A 72 -18.11 -1.77 22.56
C ILE A 72 -19.55 -2.15 22.19
N ASP A 73 -19.80 -2.54 20.94
CA ASP A 73 -21.14 -2.98 20.48
C ASP A 73 -21.66 -4.18 21.30
N ARG A 74 -20.81 -5.19 21.55
CA ARG A 74 -21.18 -6.33 22.41
C ARG A 74 -21.46 -5.91 23.84
N ASN A 75 -20.64 -5.04 24.44
CA ASN A 75 -20.85 -4.57 25.80
C ASN A 75 -22.16 -3.77 25.93
N LEU A 76 -22.48 -2.92 24.96
CA LEU A 76 -23.75 -2.20 24.93
C LEU A 76 -24.96 -3.13 24.75
N ARG A 77 -24.86 -4.16 23.92
CA ARG A 77 -25.99 -5.06 23.64
C ARG A 77 -26.24 -6.10 24.73
N ASN A 78 -25.17 -6.68 25.25
CA ASN A 78 -25.22 -7.89 26.09
C ASN A 78 -24.55 -7.70 27.46
N GLY A 79 -23.87 -6.58 27.67
CA GLY A 79 -23.18 -6.28 28.92
C GLY A 79 -24.12 -5.73 29.98
N ASP A 80 -23.57 -5.62 31.20
CA ASP A 80 -24.26 -4.96 32.29
C ASP A 80 -24.47 -3.48 31.96
N ASN A 81 -25.71 -3.01 32.06
CA ASN A 81 -26.11 -1.65 31.69
C ASN A 81 -25.52 -0.57 32.63
N GLU A 82 -24.61 -0.93 33.53
CA GLU A 82 -23.98 -0.05 34.51
C GLU A 82 -22.47 0.16 34.26
N SER A 83 -21.90 -0.50 33.26
CA SER A 83 -20.47 -0.38 32.93
C SER A 83 -20.17 0.82 32.02
N THR A 84 -19.03 1.47 32.26
CA THR A 84 -18.47 2.47 31.33
C THR A 84 -17.83 1.80 30.13
N LEU A 85 -17.79 2.53 29.02
CA LEU A 85 -17.19 2.10 27.76
C LEU A 85 -15.78 2.66 27.63
N ASN A 86 -14.89 1.90 26.99
CA ASN A 86 -13.55 2.36 26.64
C ASN A 86 -13.56 2.98 25.24
N SER A 87 -13.14 4.24 25.12
CA SER A 87 -12.97 4.97 23.86
C SER A 87 -11.52 4.93 23.32
N LEU A 88 -10.60 4.26 24.02
CA LEU A 88 -9.21 4.13 23.58
C LEU A 88 -9.14 3.40 22.23
N SER A 89 -8.43 4.00 21.28
CA SER A 89 -8.30 3.52 19.88
C SER A 89 -9.52 3.72 18.99
N VAL A 90 -10.52 4.50 19.41
CA VAL A 90 -11.61 4.95 18.54
C VAL A 90 -11.15 6.18 17.77
N SER A 91 -11.15 6.11 16.43
CA SER A 91 -10.71 7.24 15.58
C SER A 91 -11.80 8.29 15.35
N SER A 92 -13.09 7.88 15.39
CA SER A 92 -14.24 8.74 15.10
C SER A 92 -14.49 9.74 16.24
N PRO A 93 -14.29 11.06 16.02
CA PRO A 93 -14.46 12.07 17.09
C PRO A 93 -15.89 12.13 17.62
N ASN A 94 -16.88 11.96 16.74
CA ASN A 94 -18.29 11.90 17.13
C ASN A 94 -18.57 10.70 18.04
N LEU A 95 -18.00 9.53 17.74
CA LEU A 95 -18.19 8.35 18.57
C LEU A 95 -17.52 8.51 19.94
N VAL A 96 -16.31 9.10 20.00
CA VAL A 96 -15.64 9.43 21.26
C VAL A 96 -16.52 10.35 22.11
N TYR A 97 -17.06 11.42 21.52
CA TYR A 97 -17.95 12.35 22.22
C TYR A 97 -19.21 11.66 22.79
N LEU A 98 -19.85 10.79 22.01
CA LEU A 98 -21.03 10.04 22.47
C LEU A 98 -20.67 9.09 23.64
N ILE A 99 -19.53 8.41 23.55
CA ILE A 99 -19.03 7.52 24.61
C ILE A 99 -18.74 8.29 25.89
N ASP A 100 -18.09 9.45 25.81
CA ASP A 100 -17.76 10.25 26.98
C ASP A 100 -19.00 10.78 27.71
N ASN A 101 -20.02 11.21 26.96
CA ASN A 101 -21.31 11.62 27.55
C ASN A 101 -22.04 10.43 28.20
N TYR A 102 -22.02 9.27 27.56
CA TYR A 102 -22.59 8.04 28.14
C TYR A 102 -21.90 7.68 29.44
N ASN A 103 -20.56 7.70 29.47
CA ASN A 103 -19.76 7.41 30.65
C ASN A 103 -20.03 8.39 31.80
N ARG A 104 -20.14 9.70 31.50
CA ARG A 104 -20.50 10.71 32.51
C ARG A 104 -21.85 10.41 33.16
N LEU A 105 -22.88 10.13 32.37
CA LEU A 105 -24.21 9.82 32.90
C LEU A 105 -24.24 8.49 33.66
N GLN A 106 -23.45 7.49 33.25
CA GLN A 106 -23.33 6.25 34.02
C GLN A 106 -22.71 6.46 35.40
N ILE A 107 -21.67 7.32 35.48
CA ILE A 107 -21.05 7.68 36.75
C ILE A 107 -22.03 8.46 37.63
N GLU A 108 -22.79 9.40 37.07
CA GLU A 108 -23.84 10.14 37.79
C GLU A 108 -24.93 9.19 38.32
N ARG A 109 -25.44 8.29 37.46
CA ARG A 109 -26.43 7.27 37.84
C ARG A 109 -25.93 6.44 39.02
N LYS A 110 -24.71 5.90 38.93
CA LYS A 110 -24.10 5.07 39.98
C LYS A 110 -23.91 5.83 41.30
N SER A 111 -23.65 7.14 41.25
CA SER A 111 -23.59 7.97 42.44
C SER A 111 -24.97 8.14 43.09
N LEU A 112 -25.99 8.46 42.29
CA LEU A 112 -27.36 8.69 42.76
C LEU A 112 -28.03 7.42 43.28
N GLN A 113 -27.79 6.24 42.69
CA GLN A 113 -28.34 4.97 43.17
C GLN A 113 -28.03 4.67 44.65
N ARG A 114 -26.99 5.29 45.22
CA ARG A 114 -26.61 5.12 46.63
C ARG A 114 -27.52 5.88 47.59
N THR A 115 -28.23 6.90 47.11
CA THR A 115 -28.96 7.87 47.96
C THR A 115 -30.36 8.20 47.45
N VAL A 116 -30.68 7.84 46.20
CA VAL A 116 -31.91 8.20 45.50
C VAL A 116 -32.62 6.93 45.01
N PRO A 117 -33.92 6.75 45.34
CA PRO A 117 -34.71 5.63 44.81
C PRO A 117 -34.85 5.67 43.28
N GLU A 118 -34.94 4.50 42.65
CA GLU A 118 -35.07 4.33 41.20
C GLU A 118 -36.31 5.03 40.57
N ASN A 119 -37.35 5.30 41.37
CA ASN A 119 -38.56 6.00 40.90
C ASN A 119 -38.47 7.53 40.98
N ASN A 120 -37.33 8.09 41.42
CA ASN A 120 -37.14 9.53 41.45
C ASN A 120 -37.12 10.10 40.02
N PRO A 121 -37.80 11.23 39.73
CA PRO A 121 -37.82 11.84 38.40
C PRO A 121 -36.43 12.06 37.78
N ARG A 122 -35.41 12.37 38.60
CA ARG A 122 -34.02 12.55 38.14
C ARG A 122 -33.40 11.22 37.67
N MET A 123 -33.69 10.11 38.36
CA MET A 123 -33.23 8.78 37.96
C MET A 123 -33.86 8.33 36.65
N ILE A 124 -35.15 8.63 36.45
CA ILE A 124 -35.88 8.34 35.22
C ILE A 124 -35.27 9.12 34.04
N ASP A 125 -35.04 10.42 34.20
CA ASP A 125 -34.42 11.27 33.17
C ASP A 125 -33.03 10.76 32.75
N ILE A 126 -32.17 10.42 33.72
CA ILE A 126 -30.84 9.86 33.43
C ILE A 126 -30.94 8.54 32.66
N ARG A 127 -31.86 7.65 33.04
CA ARG A 127 -32.07 6.37 32.34
C ARG A 127 -32.52 6.58 30.89
N ASP A 128 -33.44 7.50 30.67
CA ASP A 128 -33.97 7.79 29.34
C ASP A 128 -32.87 8.42 28.45
N GLN A 129 -32.05 9.32 29.00
CA GLN A 129 -30.87 9.87 28.31
C GLN A 129 -29.83 8.80 27.98
N LEU A 130 -29.53 7.88 28.91
CA LEU A 130 -28.63 6.75 28.68
C LEU A 130 -29.15 5.84 27.55
N GLN A 131 -30.46 5.61 27.49
CA GLN A 131 -31.08 4.82 26.42
C GLN A 131 -30.98 5.50 25.05
N GLN A 132 -31.19 6.82 24.99
CA GLN A 132 -31.01 7.60 23.76
C GLN A 132 -29.54 7.59 23.29
N LEU A 133 -28.59 7.85 24.20
CA LEU A 133 -27.17 7.79 23.88
C LEU A 133 -26.74 6.40 23.41
N LYS A 134 -27.24 5.33 24.05
CA LYS A 134 -27.00 3.95 23.61
C LYS A 134 -27.43 3.73 22.17
N GLY A 135 -28.62 4.21 21.78
CA GLY A 135 -29.10 4.15 20.39
C GLY A 135 -28.18 4.88 19.42
N ASN A 136 -27.78 6.11 19.77
CA ASN A 136 -26.88 6.94 18.96
C ASN A 136 -25.48 6.30 18.80
N ILE A 137 -24.93 5.73 19.88
CA ILE A 137 -23.65 5.04 19.87
C ILE A 137 -23.74 3.80 18.97
N LEU A 138 -24.78 2.98 19.07
CA LEU A 138 -24.95 1.80 18.23
C LEU A 138 -25.06 2.14 16.74
N GLY A 139 -25.76 3.23 16.38
CA GLY A 139 -25.82 3.73 15.00
C GLY A 139 -24.46 4.20 14.48
N SER A 140 -23.73 4.96 15.31
CA SER A 140 -22.38 5.46 14.99
C SER A 140 -21.36 4.31 14.86
N LEU A 141 -21.43 3.30 15.74
CA LEU A 141 -20.63 2.08 15.70
C LEU A 141 -20.86 1.30 14.40
N SER A 142 -22.12 1.11 13.98
CA SER A 142 -22.44 0.42 12.74
C SER A 142 -21.78 1.09 11.53
N THR A 143 -21.92 2.42 11.44
CA THR A 143 -21.34 3.23 10.35
C THR A 143 -19.82 3.15 10.35
N SER A 144 -19.20 3.31 11.52
CA SER A 144 -17.74 3.30 11.68
C SER A 144 -17.15 1.93 11.33
N ARG A 145 -17.80 0.83 11.76
CA ARG A 145 -17.39 -0.54 11.41
C ARG A 145 -17.52 -0.82 9.92
N GLN A 146 -18.56 -0.31 9.26
CA GLN A 146 -18.72 -0.48 7.82
C GLN A 146 -17.61 0.25 7.06
N SER A 147 -17.28 1.47 7.47
CA SER A 147 -16.16 2.23 6.91
C SER A 147 -14.83 1.47 7.07
N LEU A 148 -14.53 0.99 8.28
CA LEU A 148 -13.31 0.21 8.55
C LEU A 148 -13.21 -1.06 7.71
N ARG A 149 -14.31 -1.79 7.52
CA ARG A 149 -14.34 -2.98 6.64
C ARG A 149 -14.01 -2.63 5.20
N SER A 150 -14.55 -1.52 4.68
CA SER A 150 -14.23 -1.03 3.34
C SER A 150 -12.76 -0.63 3.22
N THR A 151 -12.21 0.05 4.24
CA THR A 151 -10.79 0.41 4.32
C THR A 151 -9.90 -0.83 4.33
N ILE A 152 -10.20 -1.82 5.18
CA ILE A 152 -9.48 -3.11 5.24
C ILE A 152 -9.52 -3.82 3.88
N GLY A 153 -10.69 -3.89 3.25
CA GLY A 153 -10.82 -4.48 1.91
C GLY A 153 -9.97 -3.77 0.86
N SER A 154 -9.93 -2.44 0.90
CA SER A 154 -9.13 -1.61 0.01
C SER A 154 -7.62 -1.81 0.23
N ILE A 155 -7.17 -1.85 1.48
CA ILE A 155 -5.76 -2.10 1.83
C ILE A 155 -5.34 -3.49 1.35
N ARG A 156 -6.15 -4.52 1.59
CA ARG A 156 -5.87 -5.89 1.14
C ARG A 156 -5.79 -6.00 -0.38
N SER A 157 -6.71 -5.36 -1.10
CA SER A 157 -6.70 -5.35 -2.57
C SER A 157 -5.43 -4.66 -3.10
N ARG A 158 -5.09 -3.47 -2.61
CA ARG A 158 -3.86 -2.76 -3.01
C ARG A 158 -2.60 -3.54 -2.66
N SER A 159 -2.54 -4.14 -1.48
CA SER A 159 -1.44 -5.00 -1.04
C SER A 159 -1.28 -6.20 -1.98
N SER A 160 -2.36 -6.86 -2.41
CA SER A 160 -2.28 -7.98 -3.36
C SER A 160 -1.81 -7.55 -4.76
N GLN A 161 -2.27 -6.39 -5.26
CA GLN A 161 -1.82 -5.85 -6.55
C GLN A 161 -0.33 -5.51 -6.49
N PHE A 162 0.10 -4.92 -5.37
CA PHE A 162 1.50 -4.59 -5.12
C PHE A 162 2.38 -5.84 -5.03
N ALA A 163 1.93 -6.88 -4.32
CA ALA A 163 2.63 -8.16 -4.25
C ALA A 163 2.74 -8.84 -5.63
N ALA A 164 1.70 -8.77 -6.46
CA ALA A 164 1.73 -9.27 -7.82
C ALA A 164 2.73 -8.50 -8.72
N LYS A 165 2.81 -7.17 -8.57
CA LYS A 165 3.85 -6.36 -9.25
C LYS A 165 5.26 -6.77 -8.80
N LYS A 166 5.47 -6.92 -7.49
CA LYS A 166 6.75 -7.38 -6.89
C LYS A 166 7.20 -8.73 -7.45
N GLN A 167 6.28 -9.69 -7.61
CA GLN A 167 6.61 -11.02 -8.16
C GLN A 167 7.08 -10.99 -9.62
N ARG A 168 6.70 -9.98 -10.41
CA ARG A 168 7.11 -9.85 -11.82
C ARG A 168 8.49 -9.20 -11.99
N ILE A 169 8.99 -8.53 -10.95
CA ILE A 169 10.28 -7.80 -11.01
C ILE A 169 11.46 -8.71 -11.36
N PRO A 170 11.65 -9.89 -10.75
CA PRO A 170 12.79 -10.74 -11.07
C PRO A 170 12.83 -11.18 -12.53
N SER A 171 11.68 -11.50 -13.14
CA SER A 171 11.62 -11.84 -14.57
C SER A 171 11.93 -10.64 -15.44
N MET A 172 11.44 -9.46 -15.07
CA MET A 172 11.71 -8.23 -15.80
C MET A 172 13.19 -7.82 -15.72
N GLN A 173 13.81 -7.95 -14.55
CA GLN A 173 15.25 -7.73 -14.36
C GLN A 173 16.09 -8.69 -15.20
N ARG A 174 15.69 -9.96 -15.28
CA ARG A 174 16.38 -10.96 -16.12
C ARG A 174 16.30 -10.61 -17.60
N GLN A 175 15.11 -10.28 -18.10
CA GLN A 175 14.91 -9.90 -19.49
C GLN A 175 15.68 -8.63 -19.84
N LEU A 176 15.64 -7.61 -18.98
CA LEU A 176 16.43 -6.40 -19.19
C LEU A 176 17.94 -6.70 -19.20
N LEU A 177 18.42 -7.57 -18.31
CA LEU A 177 19.82 -7.97 -18.29
C LEU A 177 20.24 -8.69 -19.59
N GLU A 178 19.37 -9.52 -20.15
CA GLU A 178 19.61 -10.19 -21.43
C GLU A 178 19.72 -9.18 -22.58
N ILE A 179 18.78 -8.24 -22.70
CA ILE A 179 18.81 -7.18 -23.72
C ILE A 179 20.05 -6.29 -23.56
N SER A 180 20.38 -5.90 -22.31
CA SER A 180 21.56 -5.08 -22.02
C SER A 180 22.88 -5.81 -22.33
N ARG A 181 22.94 -7.13 -22.15
CA ARG A 181 24.13 -7.92 -22.54
C ARG A 181 24.29 -7.95 -24.06
N GLU A 182 23.20 -8.12 -24.80
CA GLU A 182 23.22 -8.07 -26.26
C GLU A 182 23.72 -6.71 -26.75
N GLN A 183 23.19 -5.62 -26.18
CA GLN A 183 23.65 -4.26 -26.47
C GLN A 183 25.15 -4.13 -26.24
N GLY A 184 25.64 -4.52 -25.06
CA GLY A 184 27.05 -4.42 -24.70
C GLY A 184 27.97 -5.26 -25.59
N ILE A 185 27.54 -6.45 -26.03
CA ILE A 185 28.32 -7.26 -26.99
C ILE A 185 28.44 -6.55 -28.34
N LYS A 186 27.33 -6.00 -28.86
CA LYS A 186 27.31 -5.29 -30.14
C LYS A 186 28.12 -4.00 -30.07
N GLU A 187 28.02 -3.25 -28.98
CA GLU A 187 28.77 -2.02 -28.76
C GLU A 187 30.28 -2.29 -28.69
N ASN A 188 30.68 -3.30 -27.92
CA ASN A 188 32.09 -3.72 -27.85
C ASN A 188 32.61 -4.17 -29.23
N LEU A 189 31.82 -4.92 -30.00
CA LEU A 189 32.20 -5.33 -31.35
C LEU A 189 32.32 -4.12 -32.29
N PHE A 190 31.45 -3.13 -32.16
CA PHE A 190 31.47 -1.92 -32.98
C PHE A 190 32.74 -1.11 -32.71
N LEU A 191 33.06 -0.88 -31.44
CA LEU A 191 34.30 -0.21 -31.03
C LEU A 191 35.54 -0.98 -31.51
N TYR A 192 35.53 -2.31 -31.40
CA TYR A 192 36.62 -3.16 -31.89
C TYR A 192 36.82 -3.01 -33.42
N LEU A 193 35.74 -3.07 -34.20
CA LEU A 193 35.82 -2.92 -35.66
C LEU A 193 36.26 -1.52 -36.06
N LEU A 194 35.82 -0.48 -35.34
CA LEU A 194 36.26 0.89 -35.57
C LEU A 194 37.77 1.04 -35.35
N GLN A 195 38.29 0.44 -34.28
CA GLN A 195 39.74 0.39 -34.05
C GLN A 195 40.47 -0.37 -35.16
N LYS A 196 39.96 -1.53 -35.59
CA LYS A 196 40.57 -2.30 -36.69
C LYS A 196 40.53 -1.59 -38.04
N ARG A 197 39.50 -0.78 -38.28
CA ARG A 197 39.42 0.09 -39.45
C ARG A 197 40.57 1.08 -39.45
N GLU A 198 40.80 1.76 -38.33
CA GLU A 198 41.85 2.76 -38.19
C GLU A 198 43.26 2.16 -38.36
N GLU A 199 43.49 0.94 -37.86
CA GLU A 199 44.75 0.21 -38.04
C GLU A 199 45.00 -0.24 -39.50
N ALA A 200 43.96 -0.30 -40.34
CA ALA A 200 44.02 -0.79 -41.72
C ALA A 200 44.10 0.32 -42.79
N VAL A 201 43.89 1.57 -42.38
CA VAL A 201 44.04 2.80 -43.20
C VAL A 201 45.51 3.22 -43.22
#